data_AF-A0A1X2G2A4-F1
#
_entry.id   AF-A0A1X2G2A4-F1
#
_cell.length_a   1.000
_cell.length_b   1.000
_cell.length_c   1.000
_cell.angle_alpha   90.00
_cell.angle_beta   90.00
_cell.angle_gamma   90.00
#
_symmetry.space_group_name_H-M   'P 1'
#
loop_
_entity.id
_entity.type
_entity.pdbx_description
1 polymer ?
#
loop_
_entity_poly.entity_id
_entity_poly.type
_entity_poly.pdbx_seq_one_letter_code
_entity_poly.pdbx_strand_id
1 'polypeptide(L)'
;MTGNGVSWINWFCSKKGNEFYVKVPIEYIMDGFNLTGLASLTPLYKEALEMILDIESEDDEMSNKIPDISLLEPHAIAMYGMIHQRYITTRAGLNRMLTKYKSGVFGTCPRYYCQGSKVLPCGQADRPKEESLRLYCPNCKDIYIPNDDYHAALDGAHFGTTFPHLFTQAFEESIPPFQSNTYTPKLFGFKLSGQSPTGPTMQWLRLNPDGNVHG
;
A
#
# COMPACT_ATOMS: atom_id res chain seq x y z
N MET A 1 -1.33 -24.72 -9.14
CA MET A 1 -0.30 -25.37 -8.29
C MET A 1 1.08 -24.91 -8.71
N THR A 2 1.79 -24.21 -7.84
CA THR A 2 3.22 -23.90 -8.03
C THR A 2 4.01 -25.18 -7.74
N GLY A 3 4.49 -25.86 -8.78
CA GLY A 3 5.11 -27.20 -8.72
C GLY A 3 6.41 -27.36 -7.89
N ASN A 4 6.70 -26.46 -6.95
CA ASN A 4 7.92 -26.42 -6.13
C ASN A 4 7.67 -26.53 -4.61
N GLY A 5 6.46 -26.86 -4.15
CA GLY A 5 6.14 -26.97 -2.70
C GLY A 5 6.15 -25.63 -1.94
N VAL A 6 6.09 -24.51 -2.66
CA VAL A 6 5.99 -23.16 -2.10
C VAL A 6 4.52 -22.74 -2.09
N SER A 7 4.00 -22.36 -0.92
CA SER A 7 2.59 -21.93 -0.78
C SER A 7 2.25 -20.72 -1.65
N TRP A 8 0.99 -20.59 -2.05
CA TRP A 8 0.50 -19.50 -2.89
C TRP A 8 0.87 -18.13 -2.32
N ILE A 9 0.66 -17.91 -1.01
CA ILE A 9 1.01 -16.64 -0.34
C ILE A 9 2.50 -16.34 -0.44
N ASN A 10 3.35 -17.36 -0.25
CA ASN A 10 4.80 -17.20 -0.34
C ASN A 10 5.22 -16.86 -1.77
N TRP A 11 4.68 -17.57 -2.75
CA TRP A 11 4.91 -17.32 -4.16
C TRP A 11 4.46 -15.90 -4.55
N PHE A 12 3.22 -15.53 -4.22
CA PHE A 12 2.64 -14.22 -4.54
C PHE A 12 3.49 -13.08 -3.98
N CYS A 13 3.83 -13.11 -2.69
CA CYS A 13 4.66 -12.08 -2.07
C CYS A 13 6.13 -12.10 -2.53
N SER A 14 6.58 -13.14 -3.25
CA SER A 14 7.93 -13.21 -3.83
C SER A 14 8.01 -12.69 -5.28
N LYS A 15 6.86 -12.48 -5.94
CA LYS A 15 6.84 -11.94 -7.29
C LYS A 15 7.38 -10.52 -7.33
N LYS A 16 8.11 -10.19 -8.41
CA LYS A 16 8.51 -8.82 -8.73
C LYS A 16 7.27 -7.92 -8.79
N GLY A 17 7.32 -6.77 -8.13
CA GLY A 17 6.20 -5.85 -8.01
C GLY A 17 5.33 -6.07 -6.77
N ASN A 18 5.48 -7.20 -6.06
CA ASN A 18 4.70 -7.52 -4.86
C ASN A 18 5.49 -7.30 -3.56
N GLU A 19 6.61 -6.59 -3.63
CA GLU A 19 7.51 -6.35 -2.50
C GLU A 19 6.84 -5.54 -1.39
N PHE A 20 5.69 -4.91 -1.61
CA PHE A 20 4.98 -4.14 -0.59
C PHE A 20 4.02 -4.98 0.25
N TYR A 21 3.58 -6.13 -0.25
CA TYR A 21 2.72 -7.01 0.50
C TYR A 21 3.45 -7.66 1.69
N VAL A 22 2.72 -7.90 2.77
CA VAL A 22 3.11 -8.85 3.81
C VAL A 22 2.46 -10.21 3.55
N LYS A 23 3.11 -11.27 4.00
CA LYS A 23 2.54 -12.61 4.05
C LYS A 23 1.50 -12.63 5.18
N VAL A 24 0.22 -12.68 4.85
CA VAL A 24 -0.86 -12.77 5.84
C VAL A 24 -0.86 -14.19 6.43
N PRO A 25 -0.89 -14.37 7.77
CA PRO A 25 -0.96 -15.70 8.38
C PRO A 25 -2.24 -16.44 7.99
N ILE A 26 -2.12 -17.75 7.74
CA ILE A 26 -3.25 -18.59 7.34
C ILE A 26 -4.34 -18.57 8.42
N GLU A 27 -3.96 -18.53 9.71
CA GLU A 27 -4.88 -18.50 10.83
C GLU A 27 -5.77 -17.26 10.83
N TYR A 28 -5.25 -16.12 10.33
CA TYR A 28 -6.04 -14.90 10.16
C TYR A 28 -7.08 -15.04 9.04
N ILE A 29 -6.69 -15.71 7.95
CA ILE A 29 -7.54 -15.93 6.78
C ILE A 29 -8.63 -16.97 7.07
N MET A 30 -8.29 -18.04 7.80
CA MET A 30 -9.23 -19.10 8.15
C MET A 30 -10.33 -18.66 9.12
N ASP A 31 -10.09 -17.60 9.90
CA ASP A 31 -11.12 -16.99 10.73
C ASP A 31 -12.09 -16.17 9.86
N GLY A 32 -13.24 -16.78 9.55
CA GLY A 32 -14.27 -16.20 8.70
C GLY A 32 -14.80 -14.84 9.17
N PHE A 33 -14.67 -14.49 10.47
CA PHE A 33 -15.02 -13.16 10.95
C PHE A 33 -14.19 -12.07 10.28
N ASN A 34 -12.89 -12.32 10.07
CA ASN A 34 -11.98 -11.38 9.40
C ASN A 34 -12.31 -11.17 7.92
N LEU A 35 -13.03 -12.13 7.30
CA LEU A 35 -13.43 -12.11 5.89
C LEU A 35 -14.85 -11.60 5.65
N THR A 36 -15.57 -11.20 6.71
CA THR A 36 -16.97 -10.74 6.62
C THR A 36 -17.16 -9.66 5.54
N GLY A 37 -18.18 -9.84 4.70
CA GLY A 37 -18.52 -8.92 3.60
C GLY A 37 -17.63 -9.01 2.36
N LEU A 38 -16.57 -9.83 2.37
CA LEU A 38 -15.69 -9.97 1.20
C LEU A 38 -16.31 -10.85 0.10
N ALA A 39 -17.18 -11.79 0.47
CA ALA A 39 -17.91 -12.66 -0.46
C ALA A 39 -18.79 -11.89 -1.46
N SER A 40 -19.37 -10.76 -1.06
CA SER A 40 -20.15 -9.90 -1.98
C SER A 40 -19.30 -9.07 -2.94
N LEU A 41 -18.00 -8.93 -2.66
CA LEU A 41 -17.08 -8.12 -3.46
C LEU A 41 -16.24 -8.95 -4.44
N THR A 42 -16.14 -10.27 -4.21
CA THR A 42 -15.22 -11.13 -4.96
C THR A 42 -16.01 -12.23 -5.69
N PRO A 43 -16.06 -12.20 -7.03
CA PRO A 43 -16.54 -13.34 -7.80
C PRO A 43 -15.69 -14.58 -7.52
N LEU A 44 -16.28 -15.78 -7.61
CA LEU A 44 -15.57 -17.04 -7.36
C LEU A 44 -14.89 -17.07 -5.98
N TYR A 45 -15.58 -16.52 -4.97
CA TYR A 45 -15.04 -16.36 -3.61
C TYR A 45 -14.46 -17.67 -3.05
N LYS A 46 -15.21 -18.77 -3.19
CA LYS A 46 -14.81 -20.07 -2.63
C LYS A 46 -13.53 -20.56 -3.32
N GLU A 47 -13.53 -20.55 -4.64
CA GLU A 47 -12.44 -21.02 -5.49
C GLU A 47 -11.17 -20.18 -5.31
N ALA A 48 -11.32 -18.85 -5.21
CA ALA A 48 -10.22 -17.94 -4.96
C ALA A 48 -9.60 -18.16 -3.57
N LEU A 49 -10.44 -18.40 -2.55
CA LEU A 49 -9.98 -18.67 -1.20
C LEU A 49 -9.25 -20.02 -1.11
N GLU A 50 -9.79 -21.06 -1.75
CA GLU A 50 -9.14 -22.38 -1.85
C GLU A 50 -7.77 -22.28 -2.53
N MET A 51 -7.66 -21.48 -3.61
CA MET A 51 -6.37 -21.20 -4.26
C MET A 51 -5.38 -20.49 -3.32
N ILE A 52 -5.81 -19.46 -2.58
CA ILE A 52 -4.93 -18.71 -1.65
C ILE A 52 -4.42 -19.61 -0.52
N LEU A 53 -5.26 -20.53 -0.05
CA LEU A 53 -4.96 -21.43 1.06
C LEU A 53 -4.27 -22.74 0.63
N ASP A 54 -3.99 -22.91 -0.66
CA ASP A 54 -3.47 -24.15 -1.24
C ASP A 54 -4.31 -25.39 -0.86
N ILE A 55 -5.63 -25.22 -0.78
CA ILE A 55 -6.56 -26.32 -0.50
C ILE A 55 -6.84 -27.04 -1.83
N GLU A 56 -6.54 -28.33 -1.87
CA GLU A 56 -6.94 -29.19 -2.99
C GLU A 56 -8.45 -29.43 -2.91
N SER A 57 -9.17 -29.22 -4.01
CA SER A 57 -10.60 -29.55 -4.07
C SER A 57 -10.77 -31.06 -4.01
N GLU A 58 -11.46 -31.57 -2.98
CA GLU A 58 -11.79 -33.00 -2.86
C GLU A 58 -12.77 -33.47 -3.95
N ASP A 59 -13.42 -32.53 -4.64
CA ASP A 59 -14.37 -32.80 -5.72
C ASP A 59 -13.74 -32.49 -7.09
N ASP A 60 -13.81 -33.45 -8.03
CA ASP A 60 -13.53 -33.26 -9.46
C ASP A 60 -14.39 -32.14 -10.11
N GLU A 61 -15.38 -31.60 -9.39
CA GLU A 61 -16.24 -30.49 -9.83
C GLU A 61 -15.51 -29.16 -10.05
N MET A 62 -14.42 -28.87 -9.33
CA MET A 62 -13.71 -27.59 -9.53
C MET A 62 -13.10 -27.51 -10.93
N SER A 63 -12.55 -28.65 -11.41
CA SER A 63 -12.06 -28.81 -12.78
C SER A 63 -13.18 -28.69 -13.82
N ASN A 64 -14.42 -29.07 -13.46
CA ASN A 64 -15.59 -28.98 -14.33
C ASN A 64 -16.22 -27.56 -14.35
N LYS A 65 -16.02 -26.75 -13.31
CA LYS A 65 -16.59 -25.38 -13.19
C LYS A 65 -15.68 -24.30 -13.78
N ILE A 66 -14.37 -24.45 -13.71
CA ILE A 66 -13.41 -23.47 -14.23
C ILE A 66 -12.50 -24.16 -15.25
N PRO A 67 -12.70 -23.93 -16.56
CA PRO A 67 -11.93 -24.58 -17.62
C PRO A 67 -10.44 -24.26 -17.59
N ASP A 68 -10.07 -23.10 -17.01
CA ASP A 68 -8.70 -22.62 -16.95
C ASP A 68 -8.40 -21.94 -15.60
N ILE A 69 -7.51 -22.56 -14.82
CA ILE A 69 -7.00 -22.07 -13.54
C ILE A 69 -6.38 -20.67 -13.67
N SER A 70 -5.86 -20.31 -14.86
CA SER A 70 -5.32 -18.98 -15.13
C SER A 70 -6.37 -17.86 -14.98
N LEU A 71 -7.66 -18.17 -15.20
CA LEU A 71 -8.77 -17.23 -15.00
C LEU A 71 -9.08 -16.97 -13.53
N LEU A 72 -8.66 -17.87 -12.64
CA LEU A 72 -8.89 -17.76 -11.20
C LEU A 72 -7.82 -16.92 -10.50
N GLU A 73 -6.59 -16.91 -11.02
CA GLU A 73 -5.47 -16.16 -10.41
C GLU A 73 -5.79 -14.66 -10.19
N PRO A 74 -6.36 -13.90 -11.15
CA PRO A 74 -6.72 -12.50 -10.92
C PRO A 74 -7.73 -12.30 -9.78
N HIS A 75 -8.65 -13.26 -9.59
CA HIS A 75 -9.65 -13.21 -8.52
C HIS A 75 -9.00 -13.49 -7.15
N ALA A 76 -8.10 -14.47 -7.09
CA ALA A 76 -7.30 -14.76 -5.89
C ALA A 76 -6.40 -13.58 -5.51
N ILE A 77 -5.75 -12.93 -6.49
CA ILE A 77 -4.92 -11.73 -6.24
C ILE A 77 -5.76 -10.59 -5.67
N ALA A 78 -6.92 -10.28 -6.27
CA ALA A 78 -7.81 -9.24 -5.78
C ALA A 78 -8.34 -9.55 -4.37
N MET A 79 -8.76 -10.79 -4.12
CA MET A 79 -9.19 -11.23 -2.79
C MET A 79 -8.08 -11.09 -1.75
N TYR A 80 -6.88 -11.60 -2.05
CA TYR A 80 -5.74 -11.51 -1.15
C TYR A 80 -5.37 -10.06 -0.85
N GLY A 81 -5.48 -9.17 -1.84
CA GLY A 81 -5.32 -7.73 -1.66
C GLY A 81 -6.29 -7.14 -0.62
N MET A 82 -7.58 -7.49 -0.69
CA MET A 82 -8.58 -7.03 0.27
C MET A 82 -8.39 -7.63 1.67
N ILE A 83 -7.93 -8.89 1.75
CA ILE A 83 -7.52 -9.50 3.02
C ILE A 83 -6.32 -8.76 3.59
N HIS A 84 -5.35 -8.44 2.75
CA HIS A 84 -4.13 -7.72 3.13
C HIS A 84 -4.45 -6.32 3.68
N GLN A 85 -5.33 -5.57 3.01
CA GLN A 85 -5.82 -4.26 3.47
C GLN A 85 -6.33 -4.31 4.92
N ARG A 86 -7.15 -5.33 5.24
CA ARG A 86 -7.67 -5.53 6.60
C ARG A 86 -6.55 -5.92 7.55
N TYR A 87 -5.74 -6.90 7.17
CA TYR A 87 -4.69 -7.44 8.03
C TYR A 87 -3.67 -6.38 8.46
N ILE A 88 -3.22 -5.51 7.56
CA ILE A 88 -2.18 -4.51 7.86
C ILE A 88 -2.63 -3.42 8.84
N THR A 89 -3.93 -3.31 9.12
CA THR A 89 -4.45 -2.42 10.16
C THR A 89 -4.53 -3.07 11.55
N THR A 90 -4.34 -4.39 11.64
CA THR A 90 -4.24 -5.09 12.92
C THR A 90 -2.89 -4.81 13.59
N ARG A 91 -2.80 -4.99 14.91
CA ARG A 91 -1.50 -4.86 15.63
C ARG A 91 -0.41 -5.77 15.06
N ALA A 92 -0.74 -7.00 14.67
CA ALA A 92 0.22 -7.93 14.09
C ALA A 92 0.66 -7.48 12.68
N GLY A 93 -0.29 -7.05 11.84
CA GLY A 93 -0.01 -6.54 10.50
C GLY A 93 0.82 -5.25 10.53
N LEU A 94 0.49 -4.30 11.41
CA LEU A 94 1.26 -3.08 11.64
C LEU A 94 2.74 -3.38 11.96
N ASN A 95 3.01 -4.35 12.84
CA ASN A 95 4.39 -4.76 13.16
C ASN A 95 5.12 -5.40 11.98
N ARG A 96 4.43 -6.18 11.13
CA ARG A 96 5.02 -6.72 9.90
C ARG A 96 5.34 -5.61 8.90
N MET A 97 4.43 -4.64 8.75
CA MET A 97 4.67 -3.46 7.93
C MET A 97 5.79 -2.57 8.49
N LEU A 98 5.94 -2.48 9.81
CA LEU A 98 7.04 -1.74 10.45
C LEU A 98 8.40 -2.31 10.09
N THR A 99 8.52 -3.63 10.02
CA THR A 99 9.76 -4.30 9.60
C THR A 99 10.14 -3.90 8.17
N LYS A 100 9.16 -3.87 7.25
CA LYS A 100 9.34 -3.43 5.87
C LYS A 100 9.63 -1.93 5.75
N TYR A 101 8.93 -1.10 6.54
CA TYR A 101 9.19 0.33 6.61
C TYR A 101 10.63 0.59 7.08
N LYS A 102 11.09 -0.10 8.12
CA LYS A 102 12.47 0.01 8.61
C LYS A 102 13.50 -0.42 7.57
N SER A 103 13.24 -1.44 6.75
CA SER A 103 14.15 -1.81 5.66
C SER A 103 14.20 -0.80 4.51
N GLY A 104 13.22 0.10 4.41
CA GLY A 104 13.13 1.08 3.33
C GLY A 104 12.59 0.52 2.01
N VAL A 105 11.96 -0.67 2.03
CA VAL A 105 11.46 -1.32 0.81
C VAL A 105 10.41 -0.49 0.07
N PHE A 106 9.64 0.32 0.80
CA PHE A 106 8.63 1.21 0.22
C PHE A 106 9.21 2.44 -0.48
N GLY A 107 10.53 2.67 -0.36
CA GLY A 107 11.22 3.81 -0.92
C GLY A 107 11.19 5.04 0.00
N THR A 108 11.42 6.20 -0.61
CA THR A 108 11.60 7.48 0.07
C THR A 108 10.86 8.62 -0.63
N CYS A 109 10.52 9.65 0.13
CA CYS A 109 9.79 10.80 -0.36
C CYS A 109 10.59 11.54 -1.47
N PRO A 110 9.96 11.89 -2.61
CA PRO A 110 10.63 12.59 -3.70
C PRO A 110 10.90 14.07 -3.40
N ARG A 111 10.29 14.64 -2.35
CA ARG A 111 10.57 16.03 -1.96
C ARG A 111 11.98 16.16 -1.38
N TYR A 112 12.79 17.00 -2.00
CA TYR A 112 14.15 17.32 -1.54
C TYR A 112 14.24 17.61 -0.03
N TYR A 113 13.36 18.47 0.48
CA TYR A 113 13.35 18.87 1.89
C TYR A 113 12.76 17.82 2.84
N CYS A 114 12.24 16.70 2.33
CA CYS A 114 11.95 15.54 3.18
C CYS A 114 13.19 14.70 3.50
N GLN A 115 14.36 15.03 2.92
CA GLN A 115 15.65 14.41 3.23
C GLN A 115 15.62 12.88 3.19
N GLY A 116 14.96 12.31 2.18
CA GLY A 116 14.86 10.86 2.03
C GLY A 116 14.00 10.17 3.10
N SER A 117 13.05 10.88 3.72
CA SER A 117 12.08 10.28 4.63
C SER A 117 11.40 9.08 3.97
N LYS A 118 11.38 7.95 4.68
CA LYS A 118 10.73 6.73 4.19
C LYS A 118 9.23 6.95 4.05
N VAL A 119 8.62 6.24 3.10
CA VAL A 119 7.19 6.37 2.77
C VAL A 119 6.46 5.06 3.07
N LEU A 120 5.12 5.13 3.05
CA LEU A 120 4.22 4.02 3.31
C LEU A 120 3.29 3.83 2.11
N PRO A 121 2.96 2.59 1.72
CA PRO A 121 1.95 2.35 0.69
C PRO A 121 0.56 2.77 1.20
N CYS A 122 -0.28 3.28 0.31
CA CYS A 122 -1.67 3.65 0.61
C CYS A 122 -2.55 3.66 -0.63
N GLY A 123 -3.85 3.52 -0.45
CA GLY A 123 -4.87 3.79 -1.47
C GLY A 123 -5.49 5.17 -1.32
N GLN A 124 -6.05 5.72 -2.40
CA GLN A 124 -6.94 6.89 -2.35
C GLN A 124 -8.42 6.49 -2.20
N ALA A 125 -8.72 5.21 -2.42
CA ALA A 125 -10.02 4.60 -2.21
C ALA A 125 -9.84 3.21 -1.60
N ASP A 126 -10.88 2.73 -0.90
CA ASP A 126 -10.92 1.39 -0.30
C ASP A 126 -11.66 0.37 -1.17
N ARG A 127 -12.20 0.79 -2.32
CA ARG A 127 -12.89 -0.07 -3.27
C ARG A 127 -11.91 -0.51 -4.38
N PRO A 128 -11.88 -1.80 -4.72
CA PRO A 128 -11.01 -2.31 -5.79
C PRO A 128 -11.23 -1.60 -7.11
N LYS A 129 -10.16 -1.49 -7.90
CA LYS A 129 -10.12 -0.99 -9.28
C LYS A 129 -10.52 0.48 -9.46
N GLU A 130 -10.65 1.25 -8.37
CA GLU A 130 -10.90 2.70 -8.47
C GLU A 130 -9.62 3.48 -8.73
N GLU A 131 -8.55 3.21 -7.95
CA GLU A 131 -7.29 3.94 -8.04
C GLU A 131 -6.09 3.02 -7.84
N SER A 132 -4.98 3.37 -8.47
CA SER A 132 -3.70 2.70 -8.26
C SER A 132 -3.07 3.07 -6.91
N LEU A 133 -2.11 2.26 -6.48
CA LEU A 133 -1.31 2.48 -5.30
C LEU A 133 -0.63 3.85 -5.30
N ARG A 134 -0.65 4.51 -4.14
CA ARG A 134 0.14 5.71 -3.82
C ARG A 134 1.10 5.44 -2.67
N LEU A 135 2.03 6.36 -2.47
CA LEU A 135 3.00 6.39 -1.39
C LEU A 135 2.77 7.61 -0.51
N TYR A 136 2.34 7.40 0.73
CA TYR A 136 2.21 8.43 1.73
C TYR A 136 3.55 8.73 2.41
N CYS A 137 3.93 10.01 2.45
CA CYS A 137 5.06 10.47 3.24
C CYS A 137 4.60 11.00 4.61
N PRO A 138 5.01 10.38 5.72
CA PRO A 138 4.63 10.83 7.06
C PRO A 138 5.26 12.17 7.45
N ASN A 139 6.34 12.57 6.78
CA ASN A 139 7.03 13.84 7.03
C ASN A 139 6.28 15.04 6.43
N CYS A 140 6.07 15.07 5.11
CA CYS A 140 5.33 16.18 4.47
C CYS A 140 3.81 16.00 4.43
N LYS A 141 3.30 14.82 4.84
CA LYS A 141 1.88 14.48 4.88
C LYS A 141 1.18 14.58 3.53
N ASP A 142 1.87 14.13 2.49
CA ASP A 142 1.39 14.15 1.12
C ASP A 142 1.60 12.78 0.46
N ILE A 143 0.91 12.53 -0.64
CA ILE A 143 0.92 11.26 -1.37
C ILE A 143 1.60 11.39 -2.73
N TYR A 144 2.28 10.34 -3.15
CA TYR A 144 3.07 10.30 -4.38
C TYR A 144 2.80 9.04 -5.19
N ILE A 145 3.12 9.10 -6.47
CA ILE A 145 3.10 7.91 -7.33
C ILE A 145 4.43 7.17 -7.13
N PRO A 146 4.42 5.83 -6.95
CA PRO A 146 5.65 5.04 -7.01
C PRO A 146 6.43 5.30 -8.29
N ASN A 147 7.77 5.32 -8.22
CA ASN A 147 8.61 5.50 -9.42
C ASN A 147 8.72 4.22 -10.26
N ASP A 148 8.46 3.06 -9.67
CA ASP A 148 8.50 1.76 -10.36
C ASP A 148 7.12 1.43 -10.94
N ASP A 149 7.08 1.09 -12.23
CA ASP A 149 5.84 0.83 -12.96
C ASP A 149 5.06 -0.38 -12.41
N TYR A 150 5.74 -1.38 -11.84
CA TYR A 150 5.06 -2.52 -11.24
C TYR A 150 4.31 -2.11 -9.97
N HIS A 151 4.94 -1.29 -9.12
CA HIS A 151 4.27 -0.75 -7.93
C HIS A 151 3.16 0.23 -8.29
N ALA A 152 3.37 1.08 -9.31
CA ALA A 152 2.37 2.04 -9.76
C ALA A 152 1.14 1.37 -10.40
N ALA A 153 1.25 0.12 -10.86
CA ALA A 153 0.14 -0.65 -11.40
C ALA A 153 -0.66 -1.43 -10.33
N LEU A 154 -0.17 -1.52 -9.09
CA LEU A 154 -0.90 -2.20 -8.01
C LEU A 154 -2.20 -1.45 -7.68
N ASP A 155 -3.23 -2.19 -7.28
CA ASP A 155 -4.48 -1.62 -6.77
C ASP A 155 -4.26 -1.00 -5.39
N GLY A 156 -4.59 0.29 -5.23
CA GLY A 156 -4.42 1.01 -3.98
C GLY A 156 -5.33 0.49 -2.86
N ALA A 157 -6.49 -0.10 -3.21
CA ALA A 157 -7.42 -0.64 -2.23
C ALA A 157 -6.80 -1.79 -1.42
N HIS A 158 -5.80 -2.50 -1.96
CA HIS A 158 -5.12 -3.59 -1.25
C HIS A 158 -4.30 -3.13 -0.02
N PHE A 159 -4.08 -1.83 0.09
CA PHE A 159 -3.42 -1.19 1.24
C PHE A 159 -4.38 -0.26 1.99
N GLY A 160 -5.36 0.29 1.27
CA GLY A 160 -6.43 1.10 1.83
C GLY A 160 -5.99 2.50 2.22
N THR A 161 -6.99 3.32 2.52
CA THR A 161 -6.83 4.73 2.89
C THR A 161 -6.30 4.89 4.33
N THR A 162 -6.64 3.94 5.20
CA THR A 162 -6.48 4.07 6.65
C THR A 162 -5.10 3.65 7.17
N PHE A 163 -4.51 2.63 6.55
CA PHE A 163 -3.23 2.03 7.00
C PHE A 163 -2.11 3.04 7.29
N PRO A 164 -1.74 3.98 6.40
CA PRO A 164 -0.61 4.86 6.66
C PRO A 164 -0.82 5.71 7.92
N HIS A 165 -2.05 6.18 8.17
CA HIS A 165 -2.37 7.04 9.30
C HIS A 165 -2.34 6.27 10.62
N LEU A 166 -2.96 5.09 10.66
CA LEU A 166 -2.88 4.21 11.84
C LEU A 166 -1.44 3.80 12.13
N PHE A 167 -0.65 3.50 11.09
CA PHE A 167 0.76 3.22 11.23
C PHE A 167 1.52 4.40 11.85
N THR A 168 1.28 5.62 11.36
CA THR A 168 1.96 6.80 11.89
C THR A 168 1.64 7.04 13.36
N GLN A 169 0.39 6.86 13.76
CA GLN A 169 -0.05 7.00 15.16
C GLN A 169 0.54 5.89 16.05
N ALA A 170 0.65 4.66 15.54
CA ALA A 170 1.18 3.54 16.31
C ALA A 170 2.69 3.59 16.52
N PHE A 171 3.43 4.24 15.61
CA PHE A 171 4.90 4.24 15.57
C PHE A 171 5.50 5.64 15.37
N GLU A 172 4.97 6.64 16.08
CA GLU A 172 5.42 8.04 15.99
C GLU A 172 6.94 8.18 16.16
N GLU A 173 7.54 7.43 17.10
CA GLU A 173 8.99 7.43 17.35
C GLU A 173 9.83 6.96 16.15
N SER A 174 9.25 6.20 15.22
CA SER A 174 9.92 5.72 14.01
C SER A 174 9.88 6.74 12.87
N ILE A 175 9.21 7.88 13.06
CA ILE A 175 9.02 8.92 12.04
C ILE A 175 9.88 10.12 12.44
N PRO A 176 10.81 10.54 11.57
CA PRO A 176 11.65 11.70 11.88
C PRO A 176 10.79 12.96 12.03
N PRO A 177 11.16 13.87 12.95
CA PRO A 177 10.43 15.12 13.13
C PRO A 177 10.44 15.95 11.86
N PHE A 178 9.34 16.67 11.63
CA PHE A 178 9.18 17.48 10.42
C PHE A 178 10.23 18.58 10.35
N GLN A 179 10.83 18.75 9.17
CA GLN A 179 11.67 19.89 8.86
C GLN A 179 10.92 20.87 7.95
N SER A 180 10.66 22.07 8.46
CA SER A 180 9.83 23.11 7.81
C SER A 180 10.52 23.86 6.67
N ASN A 181 11.33 23.16 5.87
CA ASN A 181 12.00 23.78 4.75
C ASN A 181 11.15 23.68 3.47
N THR A 182 10.80 24.83 2.91
CA THR A 182 10.13 24.92 1.60
C THR A 182 11.06 25.58 0.59
N TYR A 183 11.07 25.05 -0.64
CA TYR A 183 11.87 25.61 -1.71
C TYR A 183 11.52 27.08 -1.95
N THR A 184 12.53 27.94 -1.85
CA THR A 184 12.44 29.36 -2.16
C THR A 184 13.17 29.61 -3.48
N PRO A 185 12.46 29.82 -4.60
CA PRO A 185 13.11 30.09 -5.87
C PRO A 185 13.87 31.41 -5.82
N LYS A 186 15.09 31.40 -6.36
CA LYS A 186 15.96 32.57 -6.45
C LYS A 186 16.55 32.71 -7.84
N LEU A 187 16.69 33.94 -8.31
CA LEU A 187 17.39 34.29 -9.56
C LEU A 187 18.45 35.35 -9.23
N PHE A 188 19.71 35.09 -9.59
CA PHE A 188 20.87 35.92 -9.20
C PHE A 188 20.95 36.21 -7.68
N GLY A 189 20.51 35.26 -6.85
CA GLY A 189 20.48 35.40 -5.39
C GLY A 189 19.24 36.10 -4.82
N PHE A 190 18.45 36.78 -5.66
CA PHE A 190 17.22 37.46 -5.25
C PHE A 190 16.03 36.50 -5.28
N LYS A 191 15.17 36.55 -4.26
CA LYS A 191 13.93 35.76 -4.21
C LYS A 191 13.00 36.23 -5.34
N LEU A 192 12.39 35.28 -6.05
CA LEU A 192 11.34 35.63 -7.00
C LEU A 192 10.10 36.14 -6.26
N SER A 193 9.51 37.22 -6.75
CA SER A 193 8.25 37.75 -6.22
C SER A 193 7.11 36.75 -6.45
N GLY A 194 6.20 36.63 -5.47
CA GLY A 194 4.96 35.86 -5.63
C GLY A 194 4.00 36.44 -6.67
N GLN A 195 4.19 37.71 -7.06
CA GLN A 195 3.44 38.34 -8.16
C GLN A 195 4.00 38.00 -9.55
N SER A 196 5.17 37.36 -9.62
CA SER A 196 5.77 36.96 -10.90
C SER A 196 4.96 35.81 -11.53
N PRO A 197 4.75 35.79 -12.86
CA PRO A 197 4.13 34.65 -13.54
C PRO A 197 4.87 33.32 -13.33
N THR A 198 6.19 33.37 -13.15
CA THR A 198 7.04 32.22 -12.82
C THR A 198 7.46 32.22 -11.34
N GLY A 199 6.78 33.02 -10.53
CA GLY A 199 6.99 33.08 -9.09
C GLY A 199 6.52 31.81 -8.40
N PRO A 200 6.84 31.64 -7.11
CA PRO A 200 6.37 30.51 -6.35
C PRO A 200 4.85 30.61 -6.12
N THR A 201 4.05 29.98 -6.98
CA THR A 201 2.60 29.87 -6.82
C THR A 201 2.25 28.72 -5.89
N MET A 202 1.14 28.86 -5.16
CA MET A 202 0.56 27.78 -4.33
C MET A 202 1.54 27.15 -3.33
N GLN A 203 2.47 27.94 -2.76
CA GLN A 203 3.43 27.42 -1.76
C GLN A 203 2.73 26.75 -0.57
N TRP A 204 1.52 27.20 -0.24
CA TRP A 204 0.70 26.65 0.82
C TRP A 204 0.41 25.15 0.66
N LEU A 205 0.33 24.62 -0.58
CA LEU A 205 0.19 23.18 -0.83
C LEU A 205 1.39 22.37 -0.32
N ARG A 206 2.55 23.01 -0.19
CA ARG A 206 3.79 22.39 0.27
C ARG A 206 4.00 22.57 1.77
N LEU A 207 3.16 23.36 2.43
CA LEU A 207 3.23 23.58 3.88
C LEU A 207 2.61 22.38 4.61
N ASN A 208 3.21 22.01 5.73
CA ASN A 208 2.61 21.03 6.62
C ASN A 208 1.48 21.72 7.41
N PRO A 209 0.26 21.15 7.46
CA PRO A 209 -0.85 21.74 8.19
C PRO A 209 -0.55 21.95 9.68
N ASP A 210 0.32 21.14 10.28
CA ASP A 210 0.66 21.23 11.71
C ASP A 210 1.87 22.14 11.98
N GLY A 211 2.50 22.68 10.93
CA GLY A 211 3.71 23.51 11.03
C GLY A 211 3.49 24.94 11.52
N ASN A 212 2.25 25.33 11.83
CA ASN A 212 1.87 26.70 12.20
C ASN A 212 1.43 26.87 13.67
N VAL A 213 1.58 25.86 14.54
CA VAL A 213 1.03 25.92 15.91
C VAL A 213 2.01 26.45 16.97
N HIS A 214 3.27 26.74 16.63
CA HIS A 214 4.28 27.20 17.61
C HIS A 214 5.16 28.37 17.12
N GLY A 215 4.62 29.26 16.28
CA GLY A 215 5.25 30.54 15.92
C GLY A 215 4.62 31.70 16.67
#